data_AF-A0A1C5ZRK5-F1
#
_entry.id   AF-A0A1C5ZRK5-F1
#
_cell.length_a   1.000
_cell.length_b   1.000
_cell.length_c   1.000
_cell.angle_alpha   90.00
_cell.angle_beta   90.00
_cell.angle_gamma   90.00
#
_symmetry.space_group_name_H-M   'P 1'
#
loop_
_entity.id
_entity.type
_entity.pdbx_description
1 polymer ?
#
loop_
_entity_poly.entity_id
_entity_poly.type
_entity_poly.pdbx_seq_one_letter_code
_entity_poly.pdbx_strand_id
1 'polypeptide(L)'
;MKVEVLFKSHRYEEFDSSTQTCPEPYRGKGLNVLTDWNLYLGSLEENGIILVQHWYDGNPASSQGKVTLEGVEVPASVRKVGCAMLLVSPDELDEIVWLKKDGEKLLWREGEDLINGERFFAQEQLCYSDETTKSINRRAVAVYDYLANAHPTWDEDEVAESMGYTASAIRRIRDAELCQDPEFIEVEDEDDTEEADVDTEGGIGGYNFG
;
A
#
# COMPACT_ATOMS: atom_id res chain seq x y z
N MET A 1 3.84 -12.49 12.67
CA MET A 1 4.27 -11.63 11.57
C MET A 1 5.72 -11.95 11.31
N LYS A 2 6.04 -12.25 10.05
CA LYS A 2 7.38 -12.54 9.58
C LYS A 2 7.78 -11.44 8.59
N VAL A 3 8.92 -10.79 8.82
CA VAL A 3 9.49 -9.81 7.89
C VAL A 3 10.80 -10.35 7.36
N GLU A 4 10.98 -10.31 6.04
CA GLU A 4 12.15 -10.83 5.36
C GLU A 4 12.76 -9.72 4.49
N VAL A 5 14.07 -9.53 4.54
CA VAL A 5 14.78 -8.50 3.78
C VAL A 5 15.93 -9.13 3.01
N LEU A 6 15.98 -8.87 1.70
CA LEU A 6 17.14 -9.20 0.87
C LEU A 6 17.91 -7.93 0.55
N PHE A 7 19.22 -7.97 0.79
CA PHE A 7 20.14 -6.89 0.41
C PHE A 7 20.90 -7.20 -0.89
N LYS A 8 21.42 -6.16 -1.56
CA LYS A 8 22.24 -6.24 -2.78
C LYS A 8 23.48 -7.09 -2.57
N SER A 9 24.02 -7.10 -1.34
CA SER A 9 25.12 -7.96 -0.89
C SER A 9 24.78 -9.45 -0.77
N HIS A 10 23.55 -9.85 -1.10
CA HIS A 10 22.98 -11.19 -0.85
C HIS A 10 22.88 -11.56 0.63
N ARG A 11 23.02 -10.58 1.53
CA ARG A 11 22.63 -10.74 2.93
C ARG A 11 21.11 -10.91 3.00
N TYR A 12 20.69 -11.94 3.72
CA TYR A 12 19.30 -12.25 3.97
C TYR A 12 19.02 -12.11 5.46
N GLU A 13 18.03 -11.29 5.82
CA GLU A 13 17.62 -11.11 7.19
C GLU A 13 16.15 -11.50 7.37
N GLU A 14 15.86 -12.14 8.49
CA GLU A 14 14.54 -12.63 8.84
C GLU A 14 14.21 -12.20 10.26
N PHE A 15 13.04 -11.58 10.42
CA PHE A 15 12.51 -11.12 11.69
C PHE A 15 11.16 -11.82 11.92
N ASP A 16 11.14 -12.79 12.82
CA ASP A 16 9.92 -13.51 13.20
C ASP A 16 9.42 -13.08 14.58
N SER A 17 8.24 -12.47 14.62
CA SER A 17 7.61 -12.06 15.87
C SER A 17 7.18 -13.26 16.73
N SER A 18 7.04 -14.46 16.15
CA SER A 18 6.64 -15.69 16.84
C SER A 18 7.73 -16.23 17.77
N THR A 19 8.99 -15.91 17.47
CA THR A 19 10.15 -16.37 18.26
C THR A 19 10.43 -15.51 19.48
N GLN A 20 9.50 -14.62 19.88
CA GLN A 20 9.64 -13.89 21.14
C GLN A 20 9.73 -14.86 22.32
N THR A 21 10.87 -14.83 23.00
CA THR A 21 11.23 -15.81 24.04
C THR A 21 10.60 -15.54 25.40
N CYS A 22 9.96 -14.37 25.58
CA CYS A 22 9.26 -14.02 26.81
C CYS A 22 7.73 -14.12 26.59
N PRO A 23 7.03 -15.10 27.19
CA PRO A 23 5.59 -15.25 27.02
C PRO A 23 4.76 -14.13 27.67
N GLU A 24 5.34 -13.40 28.63
CA GLU A 24 4.70 -12.23 29.26
C GLU A 24 5.70 -11.09 29.48
N PRO A 25 6.11 -10.37 28.42
CA PRO A 25 7.15 -9.33 28.50
C PRO A 25 6.72 -8.13 29.38
N TYR A 26 5.44 -8.02 29.70
CA TYR A 26 4.85 -6.93 30.46
C TYR A 26 4.23 -7.34 31.80
N ARG A 27 4.51 -8.55 32.32
CA ARG A 27 3.94 -9.07 33.58
C ARG A 27 4.06 -8.12 34.78
N GLY A 28 5.08 -7.25 34.80
CA GLY A 28 5.27 -6.23 35.85
C GLY A 28 4.64 -4.85 35.57
N LYS A 29 4.05 -4.65 34.39
CA LYS A 29 3.46 -3.38 33.93
C LYS A 29 1.95 -3.44 33.76
N GLY A 30 1.38 -4.62 33.50
CA GLY A 30 -0.05 -4.83 33.33
C GLY A 30 -0.39 -6.24 32.85
N LEU A 31 -1.64 -6.45 32.44
CA LEU A 31 -2.11 -7.72 31.91
C LEU A 31 -2.13 -7.63 30.38
N ASN A 32 -1.12 -8.18 29.72
CA ASN A 32 -1.08 -8.20 28.26
C ASN A 32 -2.14 -9.17 27.71
N VAL A 33 -3.24 -8.63 27.18
CA VAL A 33 -4.32 -9.42 26.58
C VAL A 33 -4.19 -9.56 25.06
N LEU A 34 -3.45 -8.65 24.42
CA LEU A 34 -3.22 -8.65 22.97
C LEU A 34 -1.92 -7.91 22.67
N THR A 35 -1.09 -8.49 21.80
CA THR A 35 0.11 -7.83 21.25
C THR A 35 -0.16 -7.47 19.80
N ASP A 36 0.22 -6.24 19.43
CA ASP A 36 0.00 -5.63 18.14
C ASP A 36 1.33 -5.23 17.51
N TRP A 37 1.50 -5.52 16.22
CA TRP A 37 2.74 -5.38 15.47
C TRP A 37 2.51 -4.44 14.29
N ASN A 38 3.19 -3.31 14.29
CA ASN A 38 2.99 -2.25 13.31
C ASN A 38 4.27 -2.09 12.50
N LEU A 39 4.24 -2.50 11.23
CA LEU A 39 5.34 -2.29 10.29
C LEU A 39 5.13 -0.94 9.60
N TYR A 40 6.07 -0.01 9.78
CA TYR A 40 5.98 1.34 9.21
C TYR A 40 6.82 1.46 7.94
N LEU A 41 6.16 1.84 6.84
CA LEU A 41 6.77 2.02 5.52
C LEU A 41 6.49 3.42 4.93
N GLY A 42 6.01 4.37 5.74
CA GLY A 42 5.52 5.68 5.27
C GLY A 42 6.61 6.74 5.08
N SER A 43 7.67 6.71 5.89
CA SER A 43 8.76 7.70 5.91
C SER A 43 10.11 6.99 5.94
N LEU A 44 10.39 6.22 4.89
CA LEU A 44 11.58 5.36 4.81
C LEU A 44 12.87 6.18 4.96
N GLU A 45 13.05 7.24 4.18
CA GLU A 45 14.29 8.04 4.19
C GLU A 45 14.60 8.68 5.55
N GLU A 46 13.58 9.01 6.34
CA GLU A 46 13.77 9.62 7.66
C GLU A 46 14.04 8.59 8.76
N ASN A 47 13.29 7.48 8.75
CA ASN A 47 13.19 6.57 9.89
C ASN A 47 13.69 5.15 9.61
N GLY A 48 13.92 4.81 8.35
CA GLY A 48 14.18 3.46 7.89
C GLY A 48 12.91 2.60 7.98
N ILE A 49 13.11 1.29 8.15
CA ILE A 49 12.04 0.33 8.28
C ILE A 49 11.91 -0.04 9.75
N ILE A 50 10.79 0.34 10.36
CA ILE A 50 10.55 0.17 11.79
C ILE A 50 9.39 -0.79 12.02
N LEU A 51 9.61 -1.76 12.90
CA LEU A 51 8.58 -2.58 13.50
C LEU A 51 8.31 -2.12 14.92
N VAL A 52 7.09 -1.66 15.20
CA VAL A 52 6.70 -1.23 16.55
C VAL A 52 5.79 -2.26 17.19
N GLN A 53 6.17 -2.70 18.38
CA GLN A 53 5.35 -3.49 19.27
C GLN A 53 4.46 -2.58 20.11
N HIS A 54 3.17 -2.86 20.08
CA HIS A 54 2.19 -2.37 21.04
C HIS A 54 1.58 -3.54 21.79
N TRP A 55 0.94 -3.25 22.92
CA TRP A 55 0.19 -4.24 23.68
C TRP A 55 -1.05 -3.62 24.29
N TYR A 56 -2.05 -4.43 24.61
CA TYR A 56 -3.27 -3.97 25.25
C TYR A 56 -3.28 -4.43 26.69
N ASP A 57 -3.41 -3.46 27.60
CA ASP A 57 -3.55 -3.75 29.03
C ASP A 57 -5.02 -4.07 29.34
N GLY A 58 -5.26 -5.31 29.73
CA GLY A 58 -6.56 -5.82 30.14
C GLY A 58 -6.88 -5.61 31.61
N ASN A 59 -5.98 -4.99 32.40
CA ASN A 59 -6.29 -4.69 33.79
C ASN A 59 -7.45 -3.67 33.87
N PRO A 60 -8.60 -4.00 34.47
CA PRO A 60 -9.75 -3.09 34.55
C PRO A 60 -9.41 -1.77 35.26
N ALA A 61 -8.48 -1.80 36.21
CA ALA A 61 -8.01 -0.59 36.91
C ALA A 61 -7.18 0.35 36.01
N SER A 62 -6.66 -0.16 34.88
CA SER A 62 -5.92 0.60 33.87
C SER A 62 -6.78 1.05 32.68
N SER A 63 -8.06 0.64 32.64
CA SER A 63 -8.98 0.94 31.54
C SER A 63 -9.22 2.45 31.40
N GLN A 64 -9.32 2.93 30.15
CA GLN A 64 -9.60 4.34 29.84
C GLN A 64 -11.06 4.58 29.42
N GLY A 65 -11.97 3.77 29.95
CA GLY A 65 -13.40 3.94 29.73
C GLY A 65 -14.12 2.64 29.45
N LYS A 66 -15.34 2.79 28.97
CA LYS A 66 -16.25 1.69 28.66
C LYS A 66 -16.86 1.92 27.29
N VAL A 67 -17.17 0.83 26.60
CA VAL A 67 -17.97 0.84 25.39
C VAL A 67 -19.32 0.20 25.70
N THR A 68 -20.40 0.80 25.22
CA THR A 68 -21.73 0.21 25.32
C THR A 68 -22.01 -0.60 24.07
N LEU A 69 -22.17 -1.91 24.24
CA LEU A 69 -22.52 -2.85 23.18
C LEU A 69 -23.87 -3.47 23.52
N GLU A 70 -24.90 -3.22 22.70
CA GLU A 70 -26.26 -3.76 22.91
C GLU A 70 -26.83 -3.47 24.33
N GLY A 71 -26.47 -2.31 24.90
CA GLY A 71 -26.87 -1.92 26.25
C GLY A 71 -26.01 -2.49 27.39
N VAL A 72 -24.98 -3.27 27.09
CA VAL A 72 -24.01 -3.79 28.05
C VAL A 72 -22.77 -2.91 28.07
N GLU A 73 -22.37 -2.44 29.26
CA GLU A 73 -21.11 -1.72 29.45
C GLU A 73 -19.93 -2.70 29.56
N VAL A 74 -18.99 -2.59 28.62
CA VAL A 74 -17.77 -3.42 28.58
C VAL A 74 -16.55 -2.52 28.80
N PRO A 75 -15.64 -2.85 29.75
CA PRO A 75 -14.39 -2.10 29.92
C PRO A 75 -13.54 -2.15 28.65
N ALA A 76 -13.04 -0.99 28.22
CA ALA A 76 -12.13 -0.91 27.08
C ALA A 76 -10.67 -1.12 27.53
N SER A 77 -10.01 -2.14 26.98
CA SER A 77 -8.57 -2.32 27.14
C SER A 77 -7.81 -1.18 26.44
N VAL A 78 -6.67 -0.79 26.99
CA VAL A 78 -5.93 0.39 26.52
C VAL A 78 -4.68 -0.06 25.79
N ARG A 79 -4.49 0.44 24.57
CA ARG A 79 -3.24 0.25 23.83
C ARG A 79 -2.11 0.99 24.55
N LYS A 80 -1.02 0.28 24.81
CA LYS A 80 0.21 0.75 25.44
C LYS A 80 1.36 0.57 24.47
N VAL A 81 2.29 1.51 24.51
CA VAL A 81 3.52 1.45 23.70
C VAL A 81 4.44 0.39 24.30
N GLY A 82 4.95 -0.50 23.44
CA GLY A 82 6.00 -1.45 23.73
C GLY A 82 7.36 -0.88 23.36
N CYS A 83 8.02 -1.49 22.37
CA CYS A 83 9.29 -1.02 21.83
C CYS A 83 9.23 -0.88 20.30
N ALA A 84 10.09 -0.01 19.76
CA ALA A 84 10.36 0.05 18.34
C ALA A 84 11.65 -0.73 18.04
N MET A 85 11.62 -1.52 16.96
CA MET A 85 12.75 -2.25 16.40
C MET A 85 13.05 -1.65 15.04
N LEU A 86 14.23 -1.05 14.91
CA LEU A 86 14.77 -0.65 13.62
C LEU A 86 15.22 -1.93 12.90
N LEU A 87 14.49 -2.33 11.87
CA LEU A 87 14.82 -3.51 11.07
C LEU A 87 15.89 -3.18 10.03
N VAL A 88 15.74 -2.03 9.37
CA VAL A 88 16.72 -1.51 8.41
C VAL A 88 16.90 -0.02 8.65
N SER A 89 18.15 0.42 8.78
CA SER A 89 18.45 1.85 8.95
C SER A 89 18.21 2.64 7.66
N PRO A 90 17.96 3.97 7.74
CA PRO A 90 17.88 4.83 6.57
C PRO A 90 19.09 4.69 5.62
N ASP A 91 20.29 4.60 6.18
CA ASP A 91 21.55 4.51 5.44
C ASP A 91 21.70 3.18 4.67
N GLU A 92 20.94 2.14 5.03
CA GLU A 92 20.95 0.84 4.39
C GLU A 92 19.83 0.66 3.35
N LEU A 93 18.96 1.66 3.17
CA LEU A 93 17.83 1.54 2.24
C LEU A 93 18.29 1.25 0.81
N ASP A 94 19.34 1.94 0.35
CA ASP A 94 19.98 1.77 -0.97
C ASP A 94 20.46 0.35 -1.25
N GLU A 95 20.71 -0.42 -0.20
CA GLU A 95 21.15 -1.80 -0.27
C GLU A 95 19.97 -2.78 -0.31
N ILE A 96 18.73 -2.37 -0.05
CA ILE A 96 17.57 -3.27 -0.12
C ILE A 96 17.26 -3.63 -1.58
N VAL A 97 17.09 -4.91 -1.85
CA VAL A 97 16.53 -5.45 -3.11
C VAL A 97 15.03 -5.63 -2.98
N TRP A 98 14.57 -6.23 -1.88
CA TRP A 98 13.15 -6.35 -1.57
C TRP A 98 12.93 -6.56 -0.06
N LEU A 99 11.71 -6.24 0.38
CA LEU A 99 11.17 -6.62 1.69
C LEU A 99 9.88 -7.39 1.50
N LYS A 100 9.71 -8.47 2.27
CA LYS A 100 8.44 -9.21 2.37
C LYS A 100 7.86 -9.17 3.77
N LYS A 101 6.54 -9.18 3.84
CA LYS A 101 5.76 -9.46 5.05
C LYS A 101 4.93 -10.72 4.81
N ASP A 102 5.14 -11.74 5.65
CA ASP A 102 4.39 -13.00 5.61
C ASP A 102 4.38 -13.66 4.20
N GLY A 103 5.48 -13.53 3.46
CA GLY A 103 5.65 -14.06 2.10
C GLY A 103 5.25 -13.10 0.98
N GLU A 104 4.50 -12.03 1.27
CA GLU A 104 4.08 -11.01 0.31
C GLU A 104 5.12 -9.90 0.19
N LYS A 105 5.50 -9.53 -1.02
CA LYS A 105 6.52 -8.52 -1.30
C LYS A 105 5.92 -7.13 -1.12
N LEU A 106 6.44 -6.34 -0.16
CA LEU A 106 5.95 -5.00 0.15
C LEU A 106 6.85 -3.88 -0.36
N LEU A 107 8.15 -4.14 -0.52
CA LEU A 107 9.10 -3.23 -1.15
C LEU A 107 9.92 -4.00 -2.18
N TRP A 108 10.30 -3.36 -3.27
CA TRP A 108 11.24 -3.92 -4.24
C TRP A 108 12.00 -2.85 -5.00
N ARG A 109 13.15 -3.23 -5.54
CA ARG A 109 13.90 -2.40 -6.48
C ARG A 109 13.34 -2.54 -7.89
N GLU A 110 13.06 -1.39 -8.50
CA GLU A 110 12.92 -1.22 -9.94
C GLU A 110 14.08 -0.31 -10.37
N GLY A 111 15.10 -0.88 -11.00
CA GLY A 111 16.37 -0.18 -11.19
C GLY A 111 16.99 0.27 -9.87
N GLU A 112 17.30 1.55 -9.75
CA GLU A 112 17.84 2.16 -8.51
C GLU A 112 16.75 2.67 -7.58
N ASP A 113 15.46 2.56 -7.90
CA ASP A 113 14.38 3.08 -7.07
C ASP A 113 13.77 2.01 -6.17
N LEU A 114 13.54 2.35 -4.89
CA LEU A 114 12.86 1.47 -3.94
C LEU A 114 11.35 1.75 -4.00
N ILE A 115 10.63 0.84 -4.62
CA ILE A 115 9.19 0.97 -4.83
C ILE A 115 8.43 0.59 -3.56
N ASN A 116 7.46 1.43 -3.19
CA ASN A 116 6.52 1.15 -2.12
C ASN A 116 5.35 0.33 -2.66
N GLY A 117 5.42 -0.98 -2.45
CA GLY A 117 4.42 -1.93 -2.88
C GLY A 117 3.06 -1.78 -2.23
N GLU A 118 3.00 -1.46 -0.94
CA GLU A 118 1.73 -1.22 -0.25
C GLU A 118 0.93 -0.09 -0.92
N ARG A 119 1.61 1.00 -1.30
CA ARG A 119 0.97 2.09 -2.07
C ARG A 119 0.54 1.63 -3.46
N PHE A 120 1.39 0.86 -4.15
CA PHE A 120 1.09 0.33 -5.46
C PHE A 120 -0.13 -0.61 -5.44
N PHE A 121 -0.17 -1.63 -4.58
CA PHE A 121 -1.27 -2.59 -4.50
C PHE A 121 -2.58 -1.94 -4.06
N ALA A 122 -2.53 -0.97 -3.14
CA ALA A 122 -3.71 -0.21 -2.77
C ALA A 122 -4.30 0.54 -3.98
N GLN A 123 -3.45 1.14 -4.82
CA GLN A 123 -3.88 1.83 -6.02
C GLN A 123 -4.35 0.86 -7.11
N GLU A 124 -3.60 -0.23 -7.35
CA GLU A 124 -3.93 -1.28 -8.31
C GLU A 124 -5.33 -1.85 -8.03
N GLN A 125 -5.63 -2.24 -6.79
CA GLN A 125 -6.95 -2.77 -6.43
C GLN A 125 -8.08 -1.76 -6.69
N LEU A 126 -7.79 -0.47 -6.53
CA LEU A 126 -8.77 0.59 -6.76
C LEU A 126 -9.02 0.85 -8.24
N CYS A 127 -7.99 0.89 -9.09
CA CYS A 127 -8.15 1.39 -10.47
C CYS A 127 -7.75 0.42 -11.59
N TYR A 128 -7.00 -0.66 -11.35
CA TYR A 128 -6.57 -1.57 -12.41
C TYR A 128 -7.69 -2.56 -12.78
N SER A 129 -8.05 -2.60 -14.06
CA SER A 129 -8.99 -3.57 -14.62
C SER A 129 -8.47 -4.12 -15.95
N ASP A 130 -8.64 -5.42 -16.17
CA ASP A 130 -8.38 -6.08 -17.46
C ASP A 130 -9.57 -6.99 -17.86
N GLU A 131 -9.35 -7.93 -18.79
CA GLU A 131 -10.36 -8.89 -19.23
C GLU A 131 -10.85 -9.80 -18.09
N THR A 132 -9.98 -10.11 -17.13
CA THR A 132 -10.20 -11.09 -16.05
C THR A 132 -10.43 -10.45 -14.69
N THR A 133 -9.83 -9.30 -14.44
CA THR A 133 -9.82 -8.60 -13.16
C THR A 133 -10.58 -7.28 -13.29
N LYS A 134 -11.47 -7.00 -12.34
CA LYS A 134 -12.18 -5.72 -12.26
C LYS A 134 -11.80 -5.01 -10.97
N SER A 135 -11.38 -3.76 -11.13
CA SER A 135 -11.05 -2.86 -10.02
C SER A 135 -12.25 -2.65 -9.09
N ILE A 136 -11.97 -2.25 -7.85
CA ILE A 136 -13.01 -1.89 -6.88
C ILE A 136 -13.84 -0.73 -7.42
N ASN A 137 -13.22 0.26 -8.06
CA ASN A 137 -13.91 1.40 -8.65
C ASN A 137 -14.91 0.98 -9.73
N ARG A 138 -14.49 0.16 -10.69
CA ARG A 138 -15.35 -0.30 -11.77
C ARG A 138 -16.52 -1.14 -11.26
N ARG A 139 -16.26 -1.98 -10.25
CA ARG A 139 -17.31 -2.75 -9.57
C ARG A 139 -18.27 -1.84 -8.80
N ALA A 140 -17.77 -0.80 -8.15
CA ALA A 140 -18.59 0.15 -7.40
C ALA A 140 -19.56 0.90 -8.32
N VAL A 141 -19.10 1.41 -9.47
CA VAL A 141 -19.96 2.06 -10.46
C VAL A 141 -21.03 1.11 -10.97
N ALA A 142 -20.67 -0.12 -11.35
CA ALA A 142 -21.63 -1.09 -11.85
C ALA A 142 -22.72 -1.46 -10.83
N VAL A 143 -22.35 -1.62 -9.55
CA VAL A 143 -23.31 -1.89 -8.46
C VAL A 143 -24.20 -0.67 -8.22
N TYR A 144 -23.63 0.54 -8.21
CA TYR A 144 -24.39 1.77 -8.06
C TYR A 144 -25.43 1.93 -9.16
N ASP A 145 -25.03 1.74 -10.43
CA ASP A 145 -25.94 1.85 -11.58
C ASP A 145 -27.07 0.83 -11.51
N TYR A 146 -26.78 -0.41 -11.09
CA TYR A 146 -27.81 -1.42 -10.86
C TYR A 146 -28.80 -0.97 -9.78
N LEU A 147 -28.32 -0.49 -8.63
CA LEU A 147 -29.17 -0.09 -7.51
C LEU A 147 -30.01 1.14 -7.85
N ALA A 148 -29.45 2.15 -8.52
CA ALA A 148 -30.18 3.32 -9.00
C ALA A 148 -31.32 2.92 -9.96
N ASN A 149 -31.06 1.96 -10.85
CA ASN A 149 -32.08 1.44 -11.77
C ASN A 149 -33.13 0.57 -11.07
N ALA A 150 -32.72 -0.23 -10.08
CA ALA A 150 -33.63 -1.09 -9.31
C ALA A 150 -34.51 -0.29 -8.33
N HIS A 151 -34.05 0.88 -7.90
CA HIS A 151 -34.75 1.76 -6.97
C HIS A 151 -34.86 3.20 -7.50
N PRO A 152 -35.68 3.46 -8.53
CA PRO A 152 -35.75 4.76 -9.21
C PRO A 152 -36.26 5.93 -8.34
N THR A 153 -36.81 5.64 -7.17
CA THR A 153 -37.30 6.64 -6.21
C THR A 153 -36.26 7.06 -5.19
N TRP A 154 -35.14 6.33 -5.09
CA TRP A 154 -34.05 6.71 -4.21
C TRP A 154 -33.24 7.84 -4.81
N ASP A 155 -32.77 8.75 -3.97
CA ASP A 155 -31.79 9.75 -4.39
C ASP A 155 -30.36 9.16 -4.45
N GLU A 156 -29.41 9.95 -4.94
CA GLU A 156 -28.02 9.49 -5.12
C GLU A 156 -27.34 9.11 -3.80
N ASP A 157 -27.66 9.79 -2.71
CA ASP A 157 -27.07 9.52 -1.39
C ASP A 157 -27.67 8.23 -0.82
N GLU A 158 -28.98 8.03 -0.92
CA GLU A 158 -29.65 6.77 -0.52
C GLU A 158 -29.10 5.55 -1.28
N VAL A 159 -28.91 5.67 -2.60
CA VAL A 159 -28.31 4.59 -3.41
C VAL A 159 -26.88 4.31 -2.97
N ALA A 160 -26.04 5.35 -2.83
CA ALA A 160 -24.64 5.18 -2.45
C ALA A 160 -24.50 4.57 -1.05
N GLU A 161 -25.26 5.07 -0.07
CA GLU A 161 -25.21 4.61 1.32
C GLU A 161 -25.63 3.13 1.43
N SER A 162 -26.59 2.69 0.61
CA SER A 162 -27.04 1.29 0.61
C SER A 162 -25.93 0.28 0.26
N MET A 163 -24.91 0.71 -0.48
CA MET A 163 -23.72 -0.08 -0.82
C MET A 163 -22.48 0.32 -0.02
N GLY A 164 -22.62 1.18 0.99
CA GLY A 164 -21.54 1.63 1.88
C GLY A 164 -20.65 2.74 1.31
N TYR A 165 -21.12 3.46 0.29
CA TYR A 165 -20.41 4.59 -0.31
C TYR A 165 -21.09 5.91 0.03
N THR A 166 -20.36 7.02 -0.16
CA THR A 166 -20.98 8.34 -0.25
C THR A 166 -21.19 8.69 -1.72
N ALA A 167 -22.21 9.48 -2.07
CA ALA A 167 -22.39 9.92 -3.46
C ALA A 167 -21.14 10.65 -3.99
N SER A 168 -20.45 11.42 -3.14
CA SER A 168 -19.20 12.11 -3.50
C SER A 168 -18.06 11.14 -3.89
N ALA A 169 -18.00 9.96 -3.29
CA ALA A 169 -17.03 8.94 -3.65
C ALA A 169 -17.36 8.33 -5.01
N ILE A 170 -18.63 8.02 -5.26
CA ILE A 170 -19.09 7.50 -6.56
C ILE A 170 -18.82 8.50 -7.70
N ARG A 171 -19.08 9.79 -7.50
CA ARG A 171 -18.78 10.82 -8.51
C ARG A 171 -17.29 10.87 -8.83
N ARG A 172 -16.42 10.94 -7.81
CA ARG A 172 -14.95 10.91 -8.00
C ARG A 172 -14.48 9.65 -8.71
N ILE A 173 -15.08 8.50 -8.41
CA ILE A 173 -14.75 7.24 -9.08
C ILE A 173 -15.13 7.31 -10.55
N ARG A 174 -16.35 7.75 -10.88
CA ARG A 174 -16.79 7.90 -12.27
C ARG A 174 -15.86 8.83 -13.05
N ASP A 175 -15.50 9.97 -12.48
CA ASP A 175 -14.56 10.92 -13.10
C ASP A 175 -13.19 10.29 -13.33
N ALA A 176 -12.68 9.50 -12.38
CA ALA A 176 -11.37 8.83 -12.49
C ALA A 176 -11.38 7.65 -13.49
N GLU A 177 -12.49 6.92 -13.59
CA GLU A 177 -12.62 5.81 -14.55
C GLU A 177 -12.64 6.30 -16.00
N LEU A 178 -12.97 7.58 -16.27
CA LEU A 178 -12.82 8.18 -17.60
C LEU A 178 -11.35 8.16 -18.08
N CYS A 179 -10.38 8.22 -17.17
CA CYS A 179 -8.96 8.13 -17.52
C CYS A 179 -8.53 6.74 -18.00
N GLN A 180 -9.41 5.74 -17.92
CA GLN A 180 -9.17 4.40 -18.46
C GLN A 180 -9.77 4.23 -19.88
N ASP A 181 -10.48 5.25 -20.39
CA ASP A 181 -11.08 5.20 -21.73
C ASP A 181 -9.99 5.34 -22.80
N PRO A 182 -9.90 4.41 -23.77
CA PRO A 182 -8.95 4.50 -24.88
C PRO A 182 -9.02 5.82 -25.66
N GLU A 183 -10.18 6.48 -25.71
CA GLU A 183 -10.32 7.80 -26.38
C GLU A 183 -9.62 8.94 -25.62
N PHE A 184 -9.32 8.77 -24.33
CA PHE A 184 -8.56 9.74 -23.52
C PHE A 184 -7.05 9.44 -23.49
N ILE A 185 -6.62 8.30 -24.06
CA ILE A 185 -5.21 7.95 -24.28
C ILE A 185 -4.82 8.50 -25.66
N GLU A 186 -4.95 9.81 -25.87
CA GLU A 186 -4.36 10.45 -27.04
C GLU A 186 -2.84 10.38 -26.89
N VAL A 187 -2.22 9.48 -27.65
CA VAL A 187 -0.79 9.52 -27.94
C VAL A 187 -0.53 10.87 -28.62
N GLU A 188 0.21 11.76 -27.95
CA GLU A 188 0.91 12.84 -28.64
C GLU A 188 1.87 12.16 -29.64
N ASP A 189 1.41 11.97 -30.87
CA ASP A 189 2.27 11.62 -31.99
C ASP A 189 3.26 12.79 -32.16
N GLU A 190 4.48 12.64 -31.61
CA GLU A 190 5.64 13.47 -31.94
C GLU A 190 6.03 13.22 -33.42
N ASP A 191 5.22 13.74 -34.36
CA ASP A 191 5.62 13.94 -35.75
C ASP A 191 6.34 15.30 -35.85
N ASP A 192 7.57 15.36 -35.35
CA ASP A 192 8.52 16.44 -35.65
C ASP A 192 9.91 15.83 -35.88
N THR A 193 10.04 15.06 -36.95
CA THR A 193 11.31 14.91 -37.66
C THR A 193 11.19 15.56 -39.02
N GLU A 194 11.48 16.87 -39.08
CA GLU A 194 11.84 17.54 -40.32
C GLU A 194 13.06 16.81 -40.91
N GLU A 195 12.85 16.16 -42.05
CA GLU A 195 13.89 15.64 -42.93
C GLU A 195 14.86 16.78 -43.29
N ALA A 196 15.98 16.85 -42.58
CA ALA A 196 17.12 17.65 -42.99
C ALA A 196 17.85 16.92 -44.12
N ASP A 197 17.55 17.31 -45.36
CA ASP A 197 18.39 17.07 -46.53
C ASP A 197 19.84 17.52 -46.22
N VAL A 198 20.72 16.56 -45.97
CA VAL A 198 22.18 16.81 -45.98
C VAL A 198 22.77 16.05 -47.15
N ASP A 199 22.83 16.75 -48.28
CA ASP A 199 23.71 16.44 -49.41
C ASP A 199 25.13 16.16 -48.88
N THR A 200 25.60 14.92 -49.05
CA THR A 200 27.03 14.62 -48.91
C THR A 200 27.50 13.73 -50.06
N GLU A 201 27.80 14.36 -51.20
CA GLU A 201 28.70 13.79 -52.19
C GLU A 201 30.16 13.87 -51.68
N GLY A 202 30.82 12.71 -51.62
CA GLY A 202 32.25 12.57 -51.91
C GLY A 202 33.23 12.62 -50.72
N GLY A 203 33.89 11.50 -50.43
CA GLY A 203 35.06 11.51 -49.56
C GLY A 203 35.58 10.14 -49.13
N ILE A 204 36.48 9.56 -49.92
CA ILE A 204 37.18 8.27 -49.75
C ILE A 204 38.14 8.29 -48.51
N GLY A 205 38.25 7.16 -47.79
CA GLY A 205 39.42 6.75 -46.97
C GLY A 205 39.06 6.09 -45.62
N GLY A 206 39.19 4.76 -45.43
CA GLY A 206 40.36 4.04 -44.84
C GLY A 206 40.51 4.27 -43.32
N TYR A 207 40.65 3.34 -42.37
CA TYR A 207 41.11 1.95 -42.27
C TYR A 207 40.61 1.34 -40.93
N ASN A 208 40.20 0.05 -40.92
CA ASN A 208 40.82 -1.13 -40.27
C ASN A 208 40.93 -1.17 -38.72
N PHE A 209 40.31 -2.20 -38.14
CA PHE A 209 40.33 -2.53 -36.71
C PHE A 209 41.62 -3.26 -36.30
N GLY A 210 42.19 -2.82 -35.20
CA GLY A 210 43.21 -3.50 -34.40
C GLY A 210 43.03 -3.11 -32.94
#